data_AF-A0A1F6ZTF8-F1
#
_entry.id   AF-A0A1F6ZTF8-F1
#
_cell.length_a   1.000
_cell.length_b   1.000
_cell.length_c   1.000
_cell.angle_alpha   90.00
_cell.angle_beta   90.00
_cell.angle_gamma   90.00
#
_symmetry.space_group_name_H-M   'P 1'
#
loop_
_entity.id
_entity.type
_entity.pdbx_description
1 polymer ?
#
loop_
_entity_poly.entity_id
_entity_poly.type
_entity_poly.pdbx_seq_one_letter_code
_entity_poly.pdbx_strand_id
1 'polypeptide(L)' 'MFKDLLFVIKYPYAAGIIAVIWFGSTGLIIVNDGLPITTIAIYNMVATLIISLVGFRVEK' A
#
# COMPACT_ATOMS: atom_id res chain seq x y z
N MET A 1 23.25 -4.06 -12.72
CA MET A 1 23.55 -4.56 -11.35
C MET A 1 23.05 -3.64 -10.25
N PHE A 2 23.58 -2.41 -10.08
CA PHE A 2 23.13 -1.52 -8.97
C PHE A 2 21.67 -1.04 -9.11
N LYS A 3 21.22 -0.79 -10.35
CA LYS A 3 19.82 -0.45 -10.66
C LYS A 3 18.86 -1.63 -10.42
N ASP A 4 19.24 -2.84 -10.82
CA ASP A 4 18.44 -4.04 -10.61
C ASP A 4 18.25 -4.33 -9.11
N LEU A 5 19.28 -4.08 -8.30
CA LEU A 5 19.19 -4.21 -6.84
C LEU A 5 18.22 -3.20 -6.22
N LEU A 6 18.21 -1.95 -6.72
CA LEU A 6 17.25 -0.92 -6.29
C LEU A 6 15.80 -1.29 -6.65
N PHE A 7 15.57 -1.92 -7.80
CA PHE A 7 14.26 -2.46 -8.16
C PHE A 7 13.85 -3.61 -7.25
N VAL A 8 14.75 -4.56 -6.98
CA VAL A 8 14.49 -5.71 -6.10
C VAL A 8 14.22 -5.30 -4.66
N ILE A 9 14.71 -4.15 -4.19
CA ILE A 9 14.46 -3.67 -2.81
C ILE A 9 13.23 -2.75 -2.75
N LYS A 10 13.08 -1.79 -3.67
CA LYS A 10 11.98 -0.80 -3.63
C LYS A 10 10.62 -1.39 -4.02
N TYR A 11 10.59 -2.32 -4.96
CA TYR A 11 9.35 -2.91 -5.45
C TYR A 11 8.63 -3.77 -4.38
N PRO A 12 9.29 -4.73 -3.70
CA PRO A 12 8.66 -5.45 -2.59
C PRO A 12 8.38 -4.54 -1.39
N TYR A 13 9.14 -3.45 -1.20
CA TYR A 13 8.85 -2.48 -0.14
C TYR A 13 7.53 -1.74 -0.39
N ALA A 14 7.30 -1.22 -1.60
CA ALA A 14 6.04 -0.55 -1.95
C ALA A 14 4.84 -1.51 -1.89
N ALA A 15 4.99 -2.73 -2.44
CA ALA A 15 3.96 -3.75 -2.36
C ALA A 15 3.67 -4.19 -0.91
N GLY A 16 4.71 -4.30 -0.08
CA GLY A 16 4.59 -4.61 1.34
C GLY A 16 3.83 -3.53 2.12
N ILE A 17 4.12 -2.25 1.87
CA ILE A 17 3.37 -1.15 2.50
C ILE A 17 1.89 -1.21 2.12
N ILE A 18 1.57 -1.42 0.84
CA ILE A 18 0.18 -1.54 0.38
C ILE A 18 -0.51 -2.72 1.08
N ALA A 19 0.15 -3.88 1.16
CA ALA A 19 -0.39 -5.04 1.86
C ALA A 19 -0.69 -4.74 3.33
N VAL A 20 0.24 -4.09 4.06
CA VAL A 20 0.04 -3.71 5.46
C VAL A 20 -1.13 -2.75 5.63
N ILE A 21 -1.32 -1.78 4.73
CA ILE A 21 -2.45 -0.86 4.77
C ILE A 21 -3.77 -1.63 4.66
N TRP A 22 -3.90 -2.51 3.66
CA TRP A 22 -5.13 -3.28 3.45
C TRP A 22 -5.40 -4.28 4.58
N PHE A 23 -4.40 -5.07 4.99
CA PHE A 23 -4.58 -6.04 6.07
C PHE A 23 -4.82 -5.36 7.43
N GLY A 24 -4.10 -4.26 7.71
CA GLY A 24 -4.27 -3.52 8.96
C GLY A 24 -5.66 -2.89 9.06
N SER A 25 -6.15 -2.30 7.98
CA SER A 25 -7.50 -1.73 7.95
C SER A 25 -8.60 -2.79 7.96
N THR A 26 -8.42 -3.94 7.31
CA THR A 26 -9.32 -5.10 7.47
C THR A 26 -9.34 -5.60 8.91
N GLY A 27 -8.17 -5.69 9.57
CA GLY A 27 -8.09 -6.05 10.98
C GLY A 27 -8.83 -5.07 11.89
N LEU A 28 -8.72 -3.77 11.61
CA LEU A 28 -9.45 -2.73 12.36
C LEU A 28 -10.97 -2.83 12.17
N ILE A 29 -11.42 -3.13 10.95
CA ILE A 29 -12.85 -3.33 10.66
C ILE A 29 -13.38 -4.56 11.42
N ILE A 30 -12.62 -5.66 11.45
CA ILE A 30 -13.01 -6.89 12.17
C ILE A 30 -13.14 -6.66 13.68
N VAL A 31 -12.30 -5.81 14.26
CA VAL A 31 -12.33 -5.52 15.70
C VAL A 31 -13.37 -4.43 16.03
N ASN A 32 -13.76 -3.61 15.06
CA ASN A 32 -14.69 -2.49 15.25
C ASN A 32 -15.71 -2.40 14.12
N ASP A 33 -16.84 -3.08 14.33
CA ASP A 33 -17.96 -3.18 13.38
C ASP A 33 -18.68 -1.83 13.11
N GLY A 34 -18.40 -0.78 13.90
CA GLY A 34 -18.99 0.54 13.73
C GLY A 34 -18.28 1.41 12.68
N LEU A 35 -17.19 0.92 12.10
CA LEU A 35 -16.39 1.70 11.16
C LEU A 35 -17.03 1.73 9.75
N PRO A 36 -17.09 2.91 9.10
CA PRO A 36 -17.62 3.02 7.75
C PRO A 36 -16.67 2.39 6.73
N ILE A 37 -16.95 1.14 6.35
CA ILE A 37 -16.13 0.31 5.45
C ILE A 37 -15.83 1.06 4.14
N THR A 38 -16.83 1.70 3.54
CA THR A 38 -16.68 2.45 2.29
C THR A 38 -15.66 3.57 2.41
N THR A 39 -15.68 4.31 3.52
CA THR A 39 -14.75 5.41 3.78
C THR A 39 -13.32 4.89 3.95
N ILE A 40 -13.13 3.79 4.68
CA ILE A 40 -11.83 3.15 4.87
C ILE A 40 -11.27 2.62 3.54
N ALA A 41 -12.11 1.97 2.73
CA ALA A 41 -11.72 1.48 1.42
C ALA A 41 -11.26 2.62 0.50
N ILE A 42 -11.95 3.77 0.51
CA ILE A 42 -11.53 4.97 -0.24
C ILE A 42 -10.16 5.46 0.22
N TYR A 43 -9.92 5.56 1.53
CA TYR A 43 -8.60 5.96 2.04
C TYR A 43 -7.49 4.98 1.64
N ASN A 44 -7.75 3.67 1.70
CA ASN A 44 -6.79 2.65 1.26
C ASN A 44 -6.47 2.78 -0.23
N MET A 45 -7.48 3.00 -1.07
CA MET A 45 -7.29 3.20 -2.52
C MET A 45 -6.47 4.45 -2.82
N VAL A 46 -6.77 5.57 -2.16
CA VAL A 46 -6.01 6.82 -2.31
C VAL A 46 -4.56 6.64 -1.86
N ALA A 47 -4.33 6.01 -0.71
CA ALA A 47 -2.99 5.70 -0.22
C ALA A 47 -2.23 4.79 -1.19
N THR A 48 -2.89 3.76 -1.73
CA THR A 48 -2.30 2.84 -2.71
C THR A 48 -1.89 3.59 -3.99
N LEU A 49 -2.71 4.53 -4.47
CA LEU A 49 -2.39 5.37 -5.63
C LEU A 49 -1.18 6.27 -5.37
N ILE A 50 -1.10 6.89 -4.20
CA ILE A 50 0.05 7.74 -3.83
C ILE A 50 1.33 6.89 -3.74
N ILE A 51 1.25 5.74 -3.08
CA ILE A 51 2.38 4.83 -2.91
C ILE A 51 2.81 4.26 -4.26
N SER A 52 1.88 3.95 -5.17
CA SER A 52 2.24 3.44 -6.49
C SER A 52 2.93 4.50 -7.34
N LEU A 53 2.46 5.75 -7.29
CA LEU A 53 3.07 6.89 -7.98
C LEU A 53 4.47 7.22 -7.48
N VAL A 54 4.82 6.91 -6.24
CA VAL A 54 6.15 7.19 -5.67
C VAL A 54 7.06 5.96 -5.69
N GLY A 55 6.52 4.80 -5.29
CA GLY A 55 7.24 3.55 -5.11
C GLY A 55 7.57 2.82 -6.42
N PHE A 56 6.70 2.93 -7.44
CA PHE A 56 6.93 2.30 -8.74
C PHE A 56 7.46 3.26 -9.81
N ARG A 57 7.67 4.55 -9.48
CA ARG A 57 8.25 5.54 -10.40
C ARG A 57 9.76 5.44 -10.58
N VAL A 58 10.38 4.37 -10.12
CA VAL A 58 11.79 4.09 -10.38
C VAL A 58 11.92 3.77 -11.87
N GLU A 59 12.33 4.77 -12.64
CA GLU A 59 12.87 4.71 -14.01
C GLU A 59 12.08 3.90 -15.06
N LYS A 60 11.33 4.62 -15.90
CA LYS A 60 11.48 4.40 -17.35
C LYS A 60 12.79 5.04 -17.79
#